data_AF-A0AB36M3P2-F1
#
_entry.id   AF-A0AB36M3P2-F1
#
_cell.length_a   1.000
_cell.length_b   1.000
_cell.length_c   1.000
_cell.angle_alpha   90.00
_cell.angle_beta   90.00
_cell.angle_gamma   90.00
#
_symmetry.space_group_name_H-M   'P 1'
#
loop_
_entity.id
_entity.type
_entity.pdbx_description
1 polymer ?
#
loop_
_entity_poly.entity_id
_entity_poly.type
_entity_poly.pdbx_seq_one_letter_code
_entity_poly.pdbx_strand_id
1 'polypeptide(L)' 'MVQTKPIRIQFGTACQLLDVTRESLRHTIRKDPTFPRPMKMGTSKQAPVFFDYQDIIEWHNNKKEAAAAQMEA' A
#
# COMPACT_ATOMS: atom_id res chain seq x y z
N MET A 1 20.36 -4.47 18.50
CA MET A 1 19.36 -3.43 18.18
C MET A 1 18.19 -4.14 17.52
N VAL A 2 16.99 -4.10 18.12
CA VAL A 2 15.83 -4.79 17.53
C VAL A 2 15.30 -3.93 16.38
N GLN A 3 15.40 -4.45 15.15
CA GLN A 3 14.83 -3.80 13.98
C GLN A 3 13.30 -3.96 14.01
N THR A 4 12.59 -2.99 14.59
CA THR A 4 11.13 -3.00 14.65
C THR A 4 10.55 -2.48 13.35
N LYS A 5 9.79 -3.32 12.63
CA LYS A 5 8.98 -2.87 11.50
C LYS A 5 7.76 -2.10 12.00
N PRO A 6 7.41 -0.95 11.40
CA PRO A 6 6.22 -0.22 11.80
C PRO A 6 4.97 -1.02 11.43
N ILE A 7 3.99 -1.06 12.33
CA ILE A 7 2.69 -1.69 12.06
C ILE A 7 1.90 -0.87 11.04
N ARG A 8 1.96 0.47 11.19
CA ARG A 8 1.27 1.41 10.31
C ARG A 8 2.27 2.32 9.60
N ILE A 9 2.03 2.58 8.32
CA ILE A 9 2.84 3.48 7.50
C ILE A 9 2.00 4.63 6.96
N GLN A 10 2.63 5.78 6.78
CA GLN A 10 1.98 6.94 6.18
C GLN A 10 1.93 6.82 4.65
N PHE A 11 1.07 7.62 4.02
CA PHE A 11 0.96 7.67 2.56
C PHE A 11 2.29 7.92 1.84
N GLY A 12 3.13 8.82 2.37
CA GLY A 12 4.46 9.08 1.79
C GLY A 12 5.40 7.88 1.88
N THR A 13 5.39 7.16 3.00
CA THR A 13 6.16 5.93 3.19
C THR A 13 5.67 4.82 2.26
N ALA A 14 4.36 4.67 2.09
CA ALA A 14 3.80 3.71 1.13
C ALA A 14 4.25 4.01 -0.32
N CYS A 15 4.32 5.30 -0.70
CA CYS A 15 4.87 5.71 -1.99
C CYS A 15 6.34 5.30 -2.15
N GLN A 16 7.17 5.51 -1.11
CA GLN A 16 8.59 5.13 -1.14
C GLN A 16 8.79 3.62 -1.20
N LEU A 17 8.01 2.85 -0.44
CA LEU A 17 8.11 1.38 -0.40
C LEU A 17 7.73 0.74 -1.74
N LEU A 18 6.72 1.31 -2.43
CA LEU A 18 6.24 0.82 -3.72
C LEU A 18 6.96 1.48 -4.90
N ASP A 19 7.85 2.44 -4.65
CA ASP A 19 8.52 3.28 -5.65
C ASP A 19 7.55 3.93 -6.65
N VAL A 20 6.50 4.57 -6.13
CA VAL A 20 5.45 5.23 -6.93
C VAL A 20 5.23 6.67 -6.51
N THR A 21 4.72 7.48 -7.44
CA THR A 21 4.25 8.83 -7.11
C THR A 21 2.96 8.77 -6.28
N ARG A 22 2.67 9.87 -5.57
CA ARG A 22 1.43 9.99 -4.80
C ARG A 22 0.18 9.85 -5.66
N GLU A 23 0.24 10.34 -6.89
CA GLU A 23 -0.90 10.29 -7.80
C GLU A 23 -1.10 8.87 -8.34
N SER A 24 -0.01 8.19 -8.70
CA SER A 24 -0.04 6.77 -9.05
C SER A 24 -0.65 5.93 -7.93
N LEU A 25 -0.26 6.17 -6.67
CA LEU A 25 -0.82 5.44 -5.52
C LEU A 25 -2.32 5.72 -5.34
N ARG A 26 -2.78 6.96 -5.50
CA ARG A 26 -4.22 7.28 -5.46
C ARG A 26 -5.00 6.58 -6.56
N HIS A 27 -4.42 6.51 -7.76
CA HIS A 27 -5.01 5.81 -8.89
C HIS A 27 -5.12 4.32 -8.62
N THR A 28 -4.07 3.70 -8.06
CA THR A 28 -4.10 2.29 -7.63
C THR A 28 -5.20 2.04 -6.61
N ILE A 29 -5.31 2.87 -5.56
CA ILE A 29 -6.37 2.75 -4.53
C ILE A 29 -7.78 2.83 -5.16
N ARG A 30 -7.95 3.62 -6.22
CA ARG A 30 -9.25 3.78 -6.91
C ARG A 30 -9.57 2.64 -7.86
N LYS A 31 -8.57 2.13 -8.58
CA LYS A 31 -8.75 1.13 -9.64
C LYS A 31 -8.67 -0.30 -9.14
N ASP A 32 -7.86 -0.54 -8.12
CA ASP A 32 -7.60 -1.88 -7.61
C ASP A 32 -8.40 -2.11 -6.32
N PRO A 33 -9.53 -2.84 -6.38
CA PRO A 33 -10.35 -3.11 -5.20
C PRO A 33 -9.64 -4.03 -4.19
N THR A 34 -8.56 -4.72 -4.59
CA THR A 34 -7.77 -5.55 -3.68
C THR A 34 -6.68 -4.76 -2.95
N PHE A 35 -6.47 -3.48 -3.32
CA PHE A 35 -5.48 -2.66 -2.65
C PHE A 35 -5.89 -2.35 -1.20
N PRO A 36 -4.96 -2.37 -0.22
CA PRO A 36 -5.26 -2.13 1.19
C PRO A 36 -5.96 -0.80 1.44
N ARG A 37 -7.04 -0.82 2.22
CA ARG A 37 -7.84 0.38 2.46
C ARG A 37 -7.11 1.34 3.41
N PRO A 38 -7.00 2.63 3.07
CA PRO A 38 -6.42 3.62 3.97
C PRO A 38 -7.26 3.80 5.24
N MET A 39 -6.60 3.75 6.39
CA MET A 39 -7.17 4.10 7.69
C MET A 39 -7.04 5.61 7.93
N LYS A 40 -8.15 6.33 7.75
CA LYS A 40 -8.21 7.77 8.03
C LYS A 40 -8.52 8.01 9.51
N MET A 41 -7.63 8.69 10.21
CA MET A 41 -7.79 9.03 11.62
C MET A 41 -8.39 10.42 11.78
N GLY A 42 -9.71 10.51 11.67
CA GLY A 42 -10.48 11.74 11.85
C GLY A 42 -11.33 12.12 10.63
N THR A 43 -12.22 13.09 10.83
CA THR A 43 -13.20 13.50 9.81
C THR A 43 -12.69 14.62 8.89
N SER A 44 -11.73 15.42 9.35
CA SER A 44 -11.23 16.59 8.61
C SER A 44 -10.54 16.20 7.29
N LYS A 45 -10.46 17.14 6.34
CA LYS A 45 -9.74 16.93 5.07
C LYS A 45 -8.23 16.70 5.26
N GLN A 46 -7.67 17.25 6.34
CA GLN A 46 -6.25 17.16 6.69
C GLN A 46 -5.95 16.01 7.67
N ALA A 47 -6.93 15.18 8.00
CA ALA A 47 -6.74 14.06 8.91
C ALA A 47 -5.70 13.09 8.35
N PRO A 48 -4.78 12.59 9.20
CA PRO A 48 -3.74 11.68 8.75
C PRO A 48 -4.34 10.36 8.27
N VAL A 49 -3.69 9.80 7.26
CA VAL A 49 -4.07 8.53 6.62
C VAL A 49 -2.91 7.56 6.74
N PHE A 50 -3.22 6.37 7.24
CA PHE A 50 -2.28 5.29 7.44
C PHE A 50 -2.68 4.05 6.64
N PHE A 51 -1.70 3.20 6.36
CA PHE A 51 -1.88 1.86 5.81
C PHE A 51 -1.25 0.86 6.78
N ASP A 52 -1.79 -0.35 6.84
CA ASP A 52 -1.09 -1.45 7.51
C ASP A 52 0.10 -1.89 6.64
N TYR A 53 1.23 -2.11 7.27
CA TYR A 53 2.44 -2.53 6.57
C TYR A 53 2.31 -3.95 6.00
N GLN A 54 1.72 -4.89 6.74
CA GLN A 54 1.58 -6.28 6.29
C GLN A 54 0.66 -6.37 5.08
N ASP A 55 -0.49 -5.68 5.12
CA ASP A 55 -1.44 -5.67 4.01
C ASP A 55 -0.79 -5.19 2.70
N ILE A 56 0.08 -4.18 2.76
CA ILE A 56 0.80 -3.65 1.59
C ILE A 56 1.77 -4.69 1.02
N ILE A 57 2.48 -5.42 1.89
CA ILE A 57 3.40 -6.48 1.48
C ILE A 57 2.65 -7.67 0.89
N GLU A 58 1.56 -8.10 1.52
CA GLU A 58 0.71 -9.19 1.04
C GLU A 58 0.09 -8.86 -0.32
N TRP A 59 -0.45 -7.66 -0.48
CA TRP A 59 -0.96 -7.19 -1.77
C TRP A 59 0.12 -7.24 -2.85
N HIS A 60 1.34 -6.77 -2.55
CA HIS A 60 2.45 -6.81 -3.50
C HIS A 60 2.84 -8.24 -3.89
N ASN A 61 2.92 -9.15 -2.93
CA ASN A 61 3.23 -10.57 -3.18
C ASN A 61 2.18 -11.22 -4.07
N ASN A 62 0.89 -10.98 -3.79
CA ASN A 62 -0.21 -11.48 -4.63
C ASN A 62 -0.11 -10.94 -6.08
N LYS A 63 0.28 -9.67 -6.27
CA LYS A 63 0.52 -9.12 -7.61
C LYS A 63 1.69 -9.77 -8.32
N LYS A 64 2.77 -10.05 -7.59
CA LYS A 64 3.95 -10.73 -8.13
C LYS A 64 3.63 -12.14 -8.58
N GLU A 65 2.86 -12.89 -7.79
CA GLU A 65 2.41 -14.25 -8.13
C GLU A 65 1.48 -14.25 -9.34
N ALA A 66 0.51 -13.33 -9.37
CA ALA A 66 -0.38 -13.18 -10.53
C ALA A 66 0.39 -12.82 -11.81
N ALA A 67 1.42 -11.98 -11.72
CA ALA A 67 2.27 -11.63 -12.85
C ALA A 67 3.13 -12.82 -13.31
N ALA A 68 3.66 -13.62 -12.38
CA ALA A 68 4.42 -14.82 -12.70
C ALA A 68 3.54 -15.87 -13.42
N ALA A 69 2.31 -16.10 -12.93
CA ALA A 69 1.37 -17.03 -13.53
C ALA A 69 0.96 -16.65 -14.97
N GLN A 70 0.98 -15.35 -15.31
CA GLN A 70 0.69 -14.86 -16.66
C GLN A 70 1.84 -15.05 -17.66
N MET A 71 3.07 -15.26 -17.20
CA MET A 71 4.23 -15.48 -18.08
C MET A 71 4.44 -16.96 -18.42
N GLU A 72 3.83 -17.88 -17.68
CA GLU A 72 3.95 -19.33 -17.89
C GLU A 72 2.80 -19.92 -18.73
N ALA A 73 1.78 -19.11 -19.06
CA ALA A 73 0.61 -19.48 -19.85
C ALA A 73 0.70 -18.93 -21.29
#